data_AF-A0A9X0BNY6-F1
#
_entry.id   AF-A0A9X0BNY6-F1
#
_cell.length_a   1.000
_cell.length_b   1.000
_cell.length_c   1.000
_cell.angle_alpha   90.00
_cell.angle_beta   90.00
_cell.angle_gamma   90.00
#
_symmetry.space_group_name_H-M   'P 1'
#
loop_
_entity.id
_entity.type
_entity.pdbx_description
1 polymer ?
#
loop_
_entity_poly.entity_id
_entity_poly.type
_entity_poly.pdbx_seq_one_letter_code
_entity_poly.pdbx_strand_id
1 'polypeptide(L)'
;MQSPGTPYKRRPVSVTPVSSPKRPKLERATSASPFQTMTQTLARTASILYAGSTEVTRDPLQECQTALANDIQSLRWDDSRETAANQRGFEMLQFLRELKAEVETLKHNVKTLEGKNKTLEGNVKTLEGKNKTLEGHKSQSDARIQALEAQTKALGEHDTIRAAETKICRDVRLRTILSYCRPRLNKVEKTPVEQEICDMVTDQTKVHAGNVLGDASALLENFPDPADEFQHTAYRSFQKLYGTTPQRIRAADLARIPESIRTLDTIATHMYARKGRHRLTEEAFQSRQALIQLLDSREYESAEAFCLENRLFFAPREKNQESKLLEGVSEDEPDDWTY
;
A
#
# COMPACT_ATOMS: atom_id res chain seq x y z
N MET A 1 -48.52 17.64 18.78
CA MET A 1 -47.65 17.65 19.97
C MET A 1 -46.58 16.58 19.81
N GLN A 2 -45.40 16.95 19.31
CA GLN A 2 -44.23 16.08 19.24
C GLN A 2 -43.05 16.89 19.79
N SER A 3 -42.40 16.33 20.82
CA SER A 3 -41.32 16.97 21.58
C SER A 3 -40.01 17.02 20.78
N PRO A 4 -39.19 18.08 20.91
CA PRO A 4 -37.90 18.15 20.24
C PRO A 4 -36.82 17.42 21.05
N GLY A 5 -36.05 16.56 20.37
CA GLY A 5 -34.95 15.80 20.93
C GLY A 5 -33.76 16.66 21.32
N THR A 6 -33.18 16.35 22.48
CA THR A 6 -31.98 16.99 23.04
C THR A 6 -30.69 16.57 22.31
N PRO A 7 -29.69 17.47 22.17
CA PRO A 7 -28.45 17.17 21.49
C PRO A 7 -27.47 16.38 22.38
N TYR A 8 -26.94 15.28 21.84
CA TYR A 8 -25.89 14.47 22.46
C TYR A 8 -24.56 15.26 22.54
N LYS A 9 -24.14 15.61 23.76
CA LYS A 9 -22.77 16.08 24.05
C LYS A 9 -21.79 14.91 23.90
N ARG A 10 -20.93 14.96 22.87
CA ARG A 10 -19.76 14.07 22.77
C ARG A 10 -18.74 14.44 23.86
N ARG A 11 -18.41 13.48 24.72
CA ARG A 11 -17.27 13.58 25.65
C ARG A 11 -15.95 13.46 24.87
N PRO A 12 -14.91 14.23 25.23
CA PRO A 12 -13.58 14.03 24.69
C PRO A 12 -12.97 12.75 25.27
N VAL A 13 -12.48 11.88 24.40
CA VAL A 13 -11.72 10.68 24.76
C VAL A 13 -10.30 11.12 25.07
N SER A 14 -9.91 11.04 26.34
CA SER A 14 -8.54 11.26 26.79
C SER A 14 -7.67 10.07 26.35
N VAL A 15 -6.79 10.32 25.37
CA VAL A 15 -5.76 9.35 24.96
C VAL A 15 -4.62 9.41 25.97
N THR A 16 -4.54 8.40 26.84
CA THR A 16 -3.37 8.16 27.68
C THR A 16 -2.25 7.52 26.84
N PRO A 17 -0.99 7.97 26.95
CA PRO A 17 0.12 7.38 26.22
C PRO A 17 0.43 5.99 26.77
N VAL A 18 0.32 4.97 25.90
CA VAL A 18 0.74 3.60 26.20
C VAL A 18 2.26 3.58 26.30
N SER A 19 2.74 3.32 27.52
CA SER A 19 4.16 3.07 27.81
C SER A 19 4.61 1.78 27.10
N SER A 20 5.56 1.92 26.18
CA SER A 20 6.18 0.81 25.46
C SER A 20 6.90 -0.13 26.45
N PRO A 21 6.62 -1.44 26.44
CA PRO A 21 7.34 -2.38 27.28
C PRO A 21 8.79 -2.51 26.79
N LYS A 22 9.74 -2.30 27.71
CA LYS A 22 11.16 -2.57 27.50
C LYS A 22 11.35 -4.04 27.09
N ARG A 23 11.66 -4.30 25.81
CA ARG A 23 13.03 -4.72 25.50
C ARG A 23 13.72 -5.79 26.37
N PRO A 24 13.31 -7.06 26.52
CA PRO A 24 14.15 -8.02 27.22
C PRO A 24 15.47 -8.17 26.46
N LYS A 25 16.60 -7.97 27.15
CA LYS A 25 17.92 -8.27 26.61
C LYS A 25 17.95 -9.77 26.31
N LEU A 26 18.09 -10.10 25.03
CA LEU A 26 18.24 -11.46 24.54
C LEU A 26 19.63 -11.96 24.97
N GLU A 27 19.69 -12.66 26.10
CA GLU A 27 20.88 -13.41 26.47
C GLU A 27 21.09 -14.52 25.45
N ARG A 28 22.27 -14.51 24.84
CA ARG A 28 22.71 -15.42 23.80
C ARG A 28 23.00 -16.78 24.45
N ALA A 29 21.96 -17.56 24.69
CA ALA A 29 22.11 -18.96 25.06
C ALA A 29 22.69 -19.71 23.85
N THR A 30 23.95 -20.10 23.96
CA THR A 30 24.59 -21.12 23.11
C THR A 30 23.94 -22.48 23.40
N SER A 31 22.70 -22.66 22.94
CA SER A 31 22.04 -23.97 22.94
C SER A 31 22.70 -24.82 21.86
N ALA A 32 23.48 -25.82 22.28
CA ALA A 32 23.93 -26.88 21.40
C ALA A 32 22.71 -27.47 20.68
N SER A 33 22.83 -27.62 19.35
CA SER A 33 21.76 -28.15 18.50
C SER A 33 21.31 -29.53 19.03
N PRO A 34 20.00 -29.80 19.16
CA PRO A 34 19.48 -31.11 19.56
C PRO A 34 20.04 -32.27 18.72
N PHE A 35 20.40 -31.98 17.47
CA PHE A 35 21.06 -32.93 16.59
C PHE A 35 22.46 -33.34 17.07
N GLN A 36 23.26 -32.41 17.61
CA GLN A 36 24.59 -32.73 18.13
C GLN A 36 24.52 -33.66 19.35
N THR A 37 23.54 -33.43 20.24
CA THR A 37 23.30 -34.27 21.42
C THR A 37 22.86 -35.68 21.02
N MET A 38 22.04 -35.81 19.97
CA MET A 38 21.60 -37.11 19.46
C MET A 38 22.75 -37.89 18.80
N THR A 39 23.59 -37.23 17.98
CA THR A 39 24.78 -37.87 17.39
C THR A 39 25.82 -38.28 18.44
N GLN A 40 26.02 -37.49 19.49
CA GLN A 40 26.94 -37.86 20.58
C GLN A 40 26.42 -39.04 21.40
N THR A 41 25.10 -39.14 21.57
CA THR A 41 24.47 -40.27 22.25
C THR A 41 24.57 -41.55 21.42
N LEU A 42 24.29 -41.46 20.11
CA LEU A 42 24.45 -42.58 19.18
C LEU A 42 25.90 -43.06 19.08
N ALA A 43 26.86 -42.14 19.02
CA ALA A 43 28.29 -42.47 19.02
C ALA A 43 28.72 -43.18 20.32
N ARG A 44 28.21 -42.74 21.48
CA ARG A 44 28.46 -43.42 22.77
C ARG A 44 27.84 -44.81 22.82
N THR A 45 26.61 -45.00 22.35
CA THR A 45 25.98 -46.34 22.30
C THR A 45 26.66 -47.26 21.30
N ALA A 46 27.13 -46.74 20.16
CA ALA A 46 27.89 -47.52 19.18
C ALA A 46 29.25 -47.97 19.74
N SER A 47 29.97 -47.09 20.45
CA SER A 47 31.22 -47.45 21.13
C SER A 47 31.04 -48.46 22.26
N ILE A 48 29.91 -48.43 22.99
CA ILE A 48 29.62 -49.42 24.04
C ILE A 48 29.28 -50.78 23.44
N LEU A 49 28.60 -50.83 22.30
CA LEU A 49 28.31 -52.09 21.59
C LEU A 49 29.56 -52.69 20.91
N TYR A 50 30.52 -51.87 20.48
CA TYR A 50 31.74 -52.34 19.83
C TYR A 50 32.87 -52.72 20.80
N ALA A 51 32.91 -52.14 22.01
CA ALA A 51 33.97 -52.40 22.99
C ALA A 51 33.78 -53.69 23.81
N GLY A 52 32.63 -54.36 23.71
CA GLY A 52 32.35 -55.64 24.40
C GLY A 52 32.65 -56.89 23.56
N SER A 53 33.10 -56.74 22.31
CA SER A 53 33.31 -57.87 21.39
C SER A 53 34.80 -58.16 21.16
N THR A 54 35.55 -58.36 22.24
CA THR A 54 36.84 -59.04 22.15
C THR A 54 36.60 -60.54 22.23
N GLU A 55 36.83 -61.21 21.11
CA GLU A 55 37.06 -62.67 21.01
C GLU A 55 35.87 -63.59 21.23
N VAL A 56 34.89 -63.51 20.33
CA VAL A 56 34.24 -64.73 19.83
C VAL A 56 34.53 -64.82 18.33
N THR A 57 35.75 -65.25 18.01
CA THR A 57 36.19 -65.66 16.67
C THR A 57 35.65 -67.04 16.29
N ARG A 58 34.45 -67.37 16.76
CA ARG A 58 33.73 -68.56 16.30
C ARG A 58 32.57 -68.06 15.48
N ASP A 59 32.63 -68.37 14.20
CA ASP A 59 31.53 -68.11 13.28
C ASP A 59 30.27 -68.77 13.89
N PRO A 60 29.27 -68.00 14.35
CA PRO A 60 28.09 -68.56 14.98
C PRO A 60 27.33 -69.48 14.03
N LEU A 61 27.53 -69.30 12.71
CA LEU A 61 27.04 -70.22 11.70
C LEU A 61 27.71 -71.59 11.79
N GLN A 62 29.02 -71.63 12.08
CA GLN A 62 29.81 -72.85 12.20
C GLN A 62 29.53 -73.60 13.52
N GLU A 63 29.28 -72.89 14.62
CA GLU A 63 28.78 -73.50 15.87
C GLU A 63 27.36 -74.06 15.70
N CYS A 64 26.46 -73.34 15.01
CA CYS A 64 25.15 -73.89 14.66
C CYS A 64 25.24 -75.10 13.73
N GLN A 65 26.12 -75.07 12.72
CA GLN A 65 26.31 -76.19 11.80
C GLN A 65 26.89 -77.43 12.51
N THR A 66 27.84 -77.24 13.43
CA THR A 66 28.41 -78.36 14.22
C THR A 66 27.42 -78.92 15.23
N ALA A 67 26.64 -78.07 15.90
CA ALA A 67 25.54 -78.52 16.76
C ALA A 67 24.47 -79.29 15.96
N LEU A 68 24.07 -78.77 14.79
CA LEU A 68 23.11 -79.43 13.91
C LEU A 68 23.66 -80.76 13.35
N ALA A 69 24.94 -80.83 13.00
CA ALA A 69 25.58 -82.06 12.52
C ALA A 69 25.63 -83.16 13.61
N ASN A 70 25.88 -82.78 14.86
CA ASN A 70 25.82 -83.71 16.01
C ASN A 70 24.39 -84.18 16.28
N ASP A 71 23.40 -83.29 16.20
CA ASP A 71 22.00 -83.64 16.40
C ASP A 71 21.44 -84.51 15.25
N ILE A 72 21.92 -84.33 14.00
CA ILE A 72 21.55 -85.17 12.86
C ILE A 72 21.99 -86.63 13.05
N GLN A 73 23.12 -86.88 13.73
CA GLN A 73 23.52 -88.26 14.07
C GLN A 73 22.54 -88.95 15.04
N SER A 74 21.79 -88.17 15.83
CA SER A 74 20.76 -88.68 16.74
C SER A 74 19.39 -88.94 16.08
N LEU A 75 19.22 -88.58 14.80
CA LEU A 75 18.01 -88.86 14.00
C LEU A 75 17.99 -90.26 13.37
N ARG A 76 18.91 -91.16 13.73
CA ARG A 76 18.88 -92.55 13.25
C ARG A 76 17.66 -93.26 13.84
N TRP A 77 16.86 -93.84 12.96
CA TRP A 77 15.75 -94.70 13.33
C TRP A 77 16.28 -95.90 14.14
N ASP A 78 15.79 -96.06 15.37
CA ASP A 78 16.10 -97.20 16.23
C ASP A 78 14.99 -98.24 16.10
N ASP A 79 15.23 -99.23 15.23
CA ASP A 79 14.30 -100.32 14.93
C ASP A 79 13.87 -101.10 16.19
N SER A 80 14.65 -101.06 17.28
CA SER A 80 14.35 -101.81 18.50
C SER A 80 13.26 -101.17 19.38
N ARG A 81 12.95 -99.88 19.16
CA ARG A 81 11.99 -99.13 20.00
C ARG A 81 10.75 -98.64 19.25
N GLU A 82 10.66 -98.83 17.92
CA GLU A 82 9.60 -98.30 17.05
C GLU A 82 9.29 -96.80 17.25
N THR A 83 10.22 -96.04 17.82
CA THR A 83 10.09 -94.61 18.06
C THR A 83 11.18 -93.89 17.33
N ALA A 84 10.81 -92.89 16.51
CA ALA A 84 11.77 -91.95 15.96
C ALA A 84 12.58 -91.33 17.10
N ALA A 85 13.88 -91.60 17.12
CA ALA A 85 14.77 -91.09 18.15
C ALA A 85 14.85 -89.56 18.02
N ASN A 86 14.26 -88.87 19.01
CA ASN A 86 14.29 -87.44 19.32
C ASN A 86 13.07 -86.57 18.90
N GLN A 87 12.01 -86.58 19.74
CA GLN A 87 11.01 -85.50 19.81
C GLN A 87 11.63 -84.08 19.70
N ARG A 88 12.82 -83.91 20.29
CA ARG A 88 13.63 -82.69 20.25
C ARG A 88 14.08 -82.27 18.84
N GLY A 89 14.37 -83.21 17.95
CA GLY A 89 14.74 -82.90 16.56
C GLY A 89 13.54 -82.39 15.76
N PHE A 90 12.34 -82.92 16.02
CA PHE A 90 11.10 -82.42 15.42
C PHE A 90 10.75 -81.01 15.93
N GLU A 91 10.89 -80.75 17.23
CA GLU A 91 10.73 -79.41 17.82
C GLU A 91 11.71 -78.40 17.21
N MET A 92 12.98 -78.79 17.02
CA MET A 92 13.97 -77.94 16.36
C MET A 92 13.56 -77.61 14.91
N LEU A 93 13.06 -78.59 14.14
CA LEU A 93 12.58 -78.35 12.78
C LEU A 93 11.36 -77.42 12.74
N GLN A 94 10.45 -77.53 13.71
CA GLN A 94 9.32 -76.60 13.85
C GLN A 94 9.82 -75.18 14.15
N PHE A 95 10.71 -75.03 15.13
CA PHE A 95 11.33 -73.74 15.47
C PHE A 95 12.05 -73.10 14.27
N LEU A 96 12.81 -73.88 13.50
CA LEU A 96 13.47 -73.38 12.28
C LEU A 96 12.47 -72.91 11.20
N ARG A 97 11.30 -73.56 11.09
CA ARG A 97 10.24 -73.12 10.17
C ARG A 97 9.60 -71.83 10.63
N GLU A 98 9.34 -71.69 11.93
CA GLU A 98 8.80 -70.47 12.54
C GLU A 98 9.78 -69.30 12.35
N LEU A 99 11.06 -69.51 12.69
CA LEU A 99 12.10 -68.50 12.51
C LEU A 99 12.26 -68.10 11.04
N LYS A 100 12.16 -69.04 10.10
CA LYS A 100 12.15 -68.72 8.66
C LYS A 100 10.93 -67.88 8.27
N ALA A 101 9.75 -68.18 8.80
CA ALA A 101 8.54 -67.40 8.53
C ALA A 101 8.63 -65.97 9.11
N GLU A 102 9.21 -65.82 10.30
CA GLU A 102 9.50 -64.51 10.90
C GLU A 102 10.50 -63.70 10.07
N VAL A 103 11.58 -64.33 9.60
CA VAL A 103 12.57 -63.68 8.73
C VAL A 103 11.94 -63.18 7.43
N GLU A 104 11.10 -63.99 6.77
CA GLU A 104 10.39 -63.54 5.56
C GLU A 104 9.40 -62.40 5.86
N THR A 105 8.73 -62.43 7.01
CA THR A 105 7.86 -61.34 7.47
C THR A 105 8.65 -60.04 7.70
N LEU A 106 9.79 -60.13 8.38
CA LEU A 106 10.69 -59.00 8.60
C LEU A 106 11.21 -58.43 7.27
N LYS A 107 11.57 -59.28 6.31
CA LYS A 107 12.00 -58.87 4.97
C LYS A 107 10.89 -58.12 4.23
N HIS A 108 9.64 -58.57 4.32
CA HIS A 108 8.49 -57.87 3.75
C HIS A 108 8.27 -56.50 4.43
N ASN A 109 8.40 -56.43 5.75
CA ASN A 109 8.29 -55.19 6.51
C ASN A 109 9.38 -54.19 6.12
N VAL A 110 10.64 -54.62 5.99
CA VAL A 110 11.75 -53.79 5.54
C VAL A 110 11.45 -53.20 4.15
N LYS A 111 11.02 -54.01 3.19
CA LYS A 111 10.65 -53.54 1.84
C LYS A 111 9.50 -52.52 1.87
N THR A 112 8.53 -52.72 2.76
CA THR A 112 7.42 -51.78 2.96
C THR A 112 7.90 -50.45 3.54
N LEU A 113 8.81 -50.49 4.52
CA LEU A 113 9.40 -49.30 5.12
C LEU A 113 10.27 -48.53 4.12
N GLU A 114 11.04 -49.21 3.27
CA GLU A 114 11.78 -48.58 2.18
C GLU A 114 10.85 -47.84 1.19
N GLY A 115 9.72 -48.44 0.84
CA GLY A 115 8.70 -47.80 -0.01
C GLY A 115 8.08 -46.56 0.63
N LYS A 116 7.77 -46.63 1.92
CA LYS A 116 7.30 -45.47 2.70
C LYS A 116 8.36 -44.36 2.77
N ASN A 117 9.62 -44.72 2.97
CA ASN A 117 10.72 -43.75 3.04
C ASN A 117 10.90 -43.00 1.72
N LYS A 118 10.88 -43.71 0.57
CA LYS A 118 10.91 -43.08 -0.77
C LYS A 118 9.74 -42.12 -0.99
N THR A 119 8.55 -42.48 -0.49
CA THR A 119 7.36 -41.62 -0.58
C THR A 119 7.53 -40.36 0.25
N LEU A 120 8.07 -40.48 1.48
CA LEU A 120 8.37 -39.34 2.35
C LEU A 120 9.40 -38.41 1.72
N GLU A 121 10.47 -38.93 1.12
CA GLU A 121 11.47 -38.14 0.41
C GLU A 121 10.84 -37.35 -0.76
N GLY A 122 9.92 -37.95 -1.52
CA GLY A 122 9.16 -37.27 -2.57
C GLY A 122 8.28 -36.13 -2.04
N ASN A 123 7.62 -36.35 -0.90
CA ASN A 123 6.82 -35.33 -0.24
C ASN A 123 7.66 -34.17 0.26
N VAL A 124 8.84 -34.44 0.84
CA VAL A 124 9.79 -33.39 1.28
C VAL A 124 10.22 -32.52 0.11
N LYS A 125 10.63 -33.11 -1.02
CA LYS A 125 10.99 -32.35 -2.23
C LYS A 125 9.85 -31.48 -2.75
N THR A 126 8.62 -31.99 -2.69
CA THR A 126 7.42 -31.24 -3.09
C THR A 126 7.17 -30.05 -2.16
N LEU A 127 7.31 -30.24 -0.85
CA LEU A 127 7.18 -29.17 0.13
C LEU A 127 8.27 -28.10 -0.01
N GLU A 128 9.52 -28.50 -0.27
CA GLU A 128 10.61 -27.56 -0.58
C GLU A 128 10.30 -26.72 -1.82
N GLY A 129 9.77 -27.34 -2.88
CA GLY A 129 9.32 -26.63 -4.08
C GLY A 129 8.22 -25.60 -3.77
N LYS A 130 7.20 -25.99 -3.01
CA LYS A 130 6.13 -25.07 -2.56
C LYS A 130 6.68 -23.92 -1.71
N ASN A 131 7.64 -24.19 -0.82
CA ASN A 131 8.24 -23.17 0.02
C ASN A 131 8.98 -22.12 -0.81
N LYS A 132 9.75 -22.54 -1.83
CA LYS A 132 10.40 -21.61 -2.77
C LYS A 132 9.40 -20.73 -3.52
N THR A 133 8.27 -21.29 -3.96
CA THR A 133 7.20 -20.51 -4.60
C THR A 133 6.60 -19.47 -3.65
N LEU A 134 6.36 -19.85 -2.39
CA LEU A 134 5.85 -18.92 -1.37
C LEU A 134 6.84 -17.78 -1.06
N GLU A 135 8.14 -18.07 -1.01
CA GLU A 135 9.19 -17.05 -0.87
C GLU A 135 9.18 -16.07 -2.05
N GLY A 136 8.98 -16.57 -3.28
CA GLY A 136 8.79 -15.72 -4.47
C GLY A 136 7.57 -14.80 -4.36
N HIS A 137 6.42 -15.34 -3.98
CA HIS A 137 5.20 -14.53 -3.76
C HIS A 137 5.38 -13.48 -2.66
N LYS A 138 6.07 -13.83 -1.57
CA LYS A 138 6.38 -12.88 -0.49
C LYS A 138 7.23 -11.71 -1.01
N SER A 139 8.26 -12.03 -1.78
CA SER A 139 9.17 -11.02 -2.36
C SER A 139 8.44 -10.07 -3.32
N GLN A 140 7.52 -10.61 -4.13
CA GLN A 140 6.65 -9.80 -5.00
C GLN A 140 5.70 -8.90 -4.20
N SER A 141 5.12 -9.41 -3.12
CA SER A 141 4.25 -8.63 -2.24
C SER A 141 5.01 -7.48 -1.57
N ASP A 142 6.24 -7.74 -1.09
CA ASP A 142 7.09 -6.71 -0.47
C ASP A 142 7.44 -5.59 -1.46
N ALA A 143 7.77 -5.93 -2.71
CA ALA A 143 8.00 -4.95 -3.77
C ALA A 143 6.75 -4.09 -4.06
N ARG A 144 5.56 -4.70 -4.06
CA ARG A 144 4.29 -3.97 -4.27
C ARG A 144 3.98 -3.02 -3.11
N ILE A 145 4.27 -3.41 -1.87
CA ILE A 145 4.10 -2.56 -0.69
C ILE A 145 5.02 -1.33 -0.80
N GLN A 146 6.29 -1.52 -1.15
CA GLN A 146 7.23 -0.40 -1.33
C GLN A 146 6.78 0.58 -2.43
N ALA A 147 6.24 0.08 -3.55
CA ALA A 147 5.70 0.93 -4.60
C ALA A 147 4.49 1.76 -4.14
N LEU A 148 3.57 1.15 -3.37
CA LEU A 148 2.42 1.86 -2.79
C LEU A 148 2.85 2.91 -1.76
N GLU A 149 3.83 2.60 -0.91
CA GLU A 149 4.40 3.57 0.03
C GLU A 149 4.98 4.78 -0.70
N ALA A 150 5.75 4.56 -1.78
CA ALA A 150 6.28 5.64 -2.61
C ALA A 150 5.15 6.50 -3.23
N GLN A 151 4.08 5.87 -3.73
CA GLN A 151 2.92 6.59 -4.29
C GLN A 151 2.19 7.43 -3.23
N THR A 152 1.99 6.88 -2.02
CA THR A 152 1.33 7.64 -0.93
C THR A 152 2.16 8.84 -0.49
N LYS A 153 3.49 8.72 -0.49
CA LYS A 153 4.39 9.84 -0.20
C LYS A 153 4.28 10.94 -1.27
N ALA A 154 4.26 10.57 -2.55
CA ALA A 154 4.10 11.52 -3.65
C ALA A 154 2.74 12.25 -3.59
N LEU A 155 1.67 11.55 -3.23
CA LEU A 155 0.35 12.19 -3.01
C LEU A 155 0.37 13.17 -1.84
N GLY A 156 1.05 12.82 -0.73
CA GLY A 156 1.23 13.74 0.39
C GLY A 156 1.98 15.01 -0.01
N GLU A 157 3.01 14.89 -0.85
CA GLU A 157 3.72 16.04 -1.42
C GLU A 157 2.81 16.90 -2.30
N HIS A 158 1.99 16.29 -3.16
CA HIS A 158 1.02 17.00 -3.99
C HIS A 158 -0.01 17.80 -3.17
N ASP A 159 -0.52 17.24 -2.06
CA ASP A 159 -1.42 17.97 -1.17
C ASP A 159 -0.75 19.18 -0.51
N THR A 160 0.53 19.08 -0.16
CA THR A 160 1.29 20.24 0.35
C THR A 160 1.47 21.32 -0.72
N ILE A 161 1.71 20.93 -1.98
CA ILE A 161 1.79 21.86 -3.12
C ILE A 161 0.45 22.57 -3.32
N ARG A 162 -0.66 21.83 -3.35
CA ARG A 162 -2.02 22.39 -3.48
C ARG A 162 -2.34 23.35 -2.32
N ALA A 163 -1.94 23.02 -1.09
CA ALA A 163 -2.09 23.91 0.06
C ALA A 163 -1.24 25.20 -0.09
N ALA A 164 -0.03 25.10 -0.65
CA ALA A 164 0.81 26.26 -0.94
C ALA A 164 0.23 27.13 -2.06
N GLU A 165 -0.29 26.53 -3.12
CA GLU A 165 -0.93 27.23 -4.25
C GLU A 165 -2.17 28.00 -3.81
N THR A 166 -3.05 27.36 -3.03
CA THR A 166 -4.26 28.01 -2.50
C THR A 166 -3.91 29.20 -1.60
N LYS A 167 -2.85 29.09 -0.78
CA LYS A 167 -2.33 30.22 0.02
C LYS A 167 -1.83 31.36 -0.86
N ILE A 168 -1.05 31.08 -1.91
CA ILE A 168 -0.55 32.10 -2.84
C ILE A 168 -1.72 32.82 -3.54
N CYS A 169 -2.72 32.07 -4.01
CA CYS A 169 -3.89 32.64 -4.68
C CYS A 169 -4.66 33.59 -3.77
N ARG A 170 -4.85 33.20 -2.50
CA ARG A 170 -5.47 34.03 -1.47
C ARG A 170 -4.68 35.32 -1.24
N ASP A 171 -3.36 35.23 -1.11
CA ASP A 171 -2.49 36.40 -0.89
C ASP A 171 -2.55 37.40 -2.06
N VAL A 172 -2.61 36.92 -3.31
CA VAL A 172 -2.67 37.81 -4.48
C VAL A 172 -4.04 38.48 -4.59
N ARG A 173 -5.13 37.74 -4.35
CA ARG A 173 -6.49 38.31 -4.32
C ARG A 173 -6.63 39.35 -3.21
N LEU A 174 -6.19 39.03 -2.00
CA LEU A 174 -6.15 39.97 -0.86
C LEU A 174 -5.40 41.25 -1.20
N ARG A 175 -4.18 41.14 -1.76
CA ARG A 175 -3.41 42.31 -2.21
C ARG A 175 -4.17 43.15 -3.24
N THR A 176 -4.94 42.50 -4.11
CA THR A 176 -5.67 43.20 -5.14
C THR A 176 -6.87 43.96 -4.56
N ILE A 177 -7.67 43.31 -3.70
CA ILE A 177 -8.77 43.95 -2.95
C ILE A 177 -8.24 45.13 -2.14
N LEU A 178 -7.13 44.93 -1.42
CA LEU A 178 -6.45 45.99 -0.68
C LEU A 178 -6.02 47.16 -1.57
N SER A 179 -5.53 46.89 -2.78
CA SER A 179 -5.15 47.95 -3.71
C SER A 179 -6.36 48.76 -4.19
N TYR A 180 -7.53 48.14 -4.33
CA TYR A 180 -8.79 48.83 -4.63
C TYR A 180 -9.35 49.63 -3.46
N CYS A 181 -9.17 49.15 -2.23
CA CYS A 181 -9.66 49.84 -1.04
C CYS A 181 -8.72 50.98 -0.58
N ARG A 182 -7.44 50.95 -0.97
CA ARG A 182 -6.41 51.90 -0.55
C ARG A 182 -6.76 53.39 -0.79
N PRO A 183 -7.35 53.79 -1.93
CA PRO A 183 -7.75 55.18 -2.16
C PRO A 183 -8.86 55.67 -1.22
N ARG A 184 -9.74 54.79 -0.73
CA ARG A 184 -10.74 55.12 0.29
C ARG A 184 -10.09 55.28 1.67
N LEU A 185 -9.18 54.36 2.03
CA LEU A 185 -8.40 54.42 3.28
C LEU A 185 -7.47 55.65 3.39
N ASN A 186 -7.13 56.29 2.27
CA ASN A 186 -6.23 57.44 2.26
C ASN A 186 -6.97 58.80 2.25
N LYS A 187 -8.30 58.82 2.06
CA LYS A 187 -9.07 60.06 1.86
C LYS A 187 -9.99 60.45 3.01
N VAL A 188 -10.14 59.61 4.03
CA VAL A 188 -11.09 59.84 5.12
C VAL A 188 -10.34 59.96 6.45
N GLU A 189 -10.67 60.95 7.26
CA GLU A 189 -10.25 60.97 8.67
C GLU A 189 -10.86 59.76 9.38
N LYS A 190 -10.04 58.76 9.75
CA LYS A 190 -10.34 57.60 10.62
C LYS A 190 -11.80 57.45 11.02
N THR A 191 -12.64 57.04 10.07
CA THR A 191 -14.04 56.72 10.36
C THR A 191 -14.13 55.29 10.88
N PRO A 192 -15.21 54.93 11.61
CA PRO A 192 -15.48 53.56 12.05
C PRO A 192 -15.39 52.52 10.92
N VAL A 193 -15.65 52.95 9.68
CA VAL A 193 -15.54 52.15 8.46
C VAL A 193 -14.09 51.73 8.15
N GLU A 194 -13.08 52.53 8.47
CA GLU A 194 -11.67 52.12 8.30
C GLU A 194 -11.28 51.05 9.31
N GLN A 195 -11.85 51.11 10.52
CA GLN A 195 -11.61 50.12 11.56
C GLN A 195 -12.26 48.79 11.17
N GLU A 196 -13.47 48.82 10.59
CA GLU A 196 -14.15 47.65 10.04
C GLU A 196 -13.42 47.05 8.82
N ILE A 197 -12.85 47.88 7.94
CA ILE A 197 -12.01 47.42 6.82
C ILE A 197 -10.68 46.83 7.33
N CYS A 198 -10.04 47.46 8.32
CA CYS A 198 -8.85 46.90 8.97
C CYS A 198 -9.16 45.58 9.67
N ASP A 199 -10.32 45.47 10.31
CA ASP A 199 -10.81 44.25 10.96
C ASP A 199 -11.14 43.18 9.92
N MET A 200 -11.68 43.52 8.75
CA MET A 200 -11.85 42.58 7.63
C MET A 200 -10.53 42.09 7.02
N VAL A 201 -9.51 42.96 7.00
CA VAL A 201 -8.18 42.64 6.47
C VAL A 201 -7.37 41.77 7.45
N THR A 202 -7.55 41.99 8.75
CA THR A 202 -6.93 41.19 9.81
C THR A 202 -7.69 39.90 10.10
N ASP A 203 -9.02 39.93 9.98
CA ASP A 203 -9.88 38.76 10.03
C ASP A 203 -9.90 38.05 8.67
N GLN A 204 -8.80 37.33 8.40
CA GLN A 204 -8.64 36.55 7.18
C GLN A 204 -9.84 35.62 6.93
N THR A 205 -10.62 35.26 7.95
CA THR A 205 -11.81 34.40 7.82
C THR A 205 -12.97 35.04 7.05
N LYS A 206 -13.04 36.38 6.99
CA LYS A 206 -14.11 37.14 6.29
C LYS A 206 -13.82 37.44 4.84
N VAL A 207 -12.55 37.41 4.41
CA VAL A 207 -12.25 37.41 2.98
C VAL A 207 -12.56 36.02 2.47
N HIS A 208 -13.81 35.87 2.02
CA HIS A 208 -14.37 34.64 1.49
C HIS A 208 -13.40 34.00 0.51
N ALA A 209 -13.25 32.69 0.64
CA ALA A 209 -12.19 31.87 0.11
C ALA A 209 -12.14 31.81 -1.43
N GLY A 210 -11.87 32.95 -2.07
CA GLY A 210 -11.58 33.11 -3.48
C GLY A 210 -12.56 32.38 -4.38
N ASN A 211 -13.86 32.62 -4.26
CA ASN A 211 -14.81 32.22 -5.29
C ASN A 211 -15.53 33.44 -5.84
N VAL A 212 -15.84 33.42 -7.14
CA VAL A 212 -16.53 34.51 -7.85
C VAL A 212 -17.80 34.98 -7.12
N LEU A 213 -18.49 34.05 -6.45
CA LEU A 213 -19.71 34.32 -5.70
C LEU A 213 -19.51 35.13 -4.43
N GLY A 214 -18.49 34.78 -3.65
CA GLY A 214 -18.11 35.51 -2.45
C GLY A 214 -17.64 36.91 -2.82
N ASP A 215 -16.83 37.02 -3.87
CA ASP A 215 -16.38 38.31 -4.40
C ASP A 215 -17.56 39.17 -4.88
N ALA A 216 -18.53 38.58 -5.59
CA ALA A 216 -19.71 39.28 -6.08
C ALA A 216 -20.62 39.74 -4.92
N SER A 217 -20.86 38.87 -3.94
CA SER A 217 -21.71 39.17 -2.79
C SER A 217 -21.08 40.27 -1.92
N ALA A 218 -19.78 40.16 -1.63
CA ALA A 218 -19.05 41.17 -0.89
C ALA A 218 -19.05 42.53 -1.62
N LEU A 219 -18.94 42.54 -2.95
CA LEU A 219 -19.05 43.78 -3.73
C LEU A 219 -20.43 44.41 -3.62
N LEU A 220 -21.49 43.62 -3.76
CA LEU A 220 -22.87 44.12 -3.72
C LEU A 220 -23.27 44.60 -2.33
N GLU A 221 -22.78 43.97 -1.27
CA GLU A 221 -23.06 44.35 0.12
C GLU A 221 -22.32 45.64 0.52
N ASN A 222 -21.04 45.78 0.14
CA ASN A 222 -20.23 46.93 0.53
C ASN A 222 -20.35 48.13 -0.43
N PHE A 223 -20.80 47.89 -1.66
CA PHE A 223 -20.91 48.89 -2.70
C PHE A 223 -22.26 48.77 -3.44
N PRO A 224 -23.38 49.12 -2.78
CA PRO A 224 -24.71 48.91 -3.32
C PRO A 224 -25.06 49.84 -4.50
N ASP A 225 -24.38 50.99 -4.64
CA ASP A 225 -24.69 51.99 -5.66
C ASP A 225 -23.62 52.00 -6.77
N PRO A 226 -23.89 51.39 -7.94
CA PRO A 226 -22.95 51.39 -9.05
C PRO A 226 -22.77 52.77 -9.71
N ALA A 227 -23.64 53.75 -9.42
CA ALA A 227 -23.55 55.11 -9.97
C ALA A 227 -22.53 55.99 -9.24
N ASP A 228 -22.12 55.61 -8.03
CA ASP A 228 -21.03 56.27 -7.31
C ASP A 228 -19.70 56.03 -8.05
N GLU A 229 -19.06 57.11 -8.48
CA GLU A 229 -17.81 57.11 -9.26
C GLU A 229 -16.69 56.26 -8.60
N PHE A 230 -16.65 56.23 -7.27
CA PHE A 230 -15.68 55.40 -6.54
C PHE A 230 -16.06 53.92 -6.57
N GLN A 231 -17.34 53.60 -6.44
CA GLN A 231 -17.84 52.22 -6.50
C GLN A 231 -17.66 51.64 -7.90
N HIS A 232 -17.86 52.48 -8.92
CA HIS A 232 -17.67 52.13 -10.33
C HIS A 232 -16.28 51.51 -10.62
N THR A 233 -15.23 51.93 -9.89
CA THR A 233 -13.89 51.35 -10.04
C THR A 233 -13.81 49.90 -9.56
N ALA A 234 -14.50 49.56 -8.46
CA ALA A 234 -14.55 48.21 -7.93
C ALA A 234 -15.38 47.28 -8.84
N TYR A 235 -16.52 47.76 -9.33
CA TYR A 235 -17.33 47.06 -10.34
C TYR A 235 -16.57 46.83 -11.65
N ARG A 236 -15.87 47.85 -12.17
CA ARG A 236 -15.03 47.72 -13.37
C ARG A 236 -13.90 46.72 -13.19
N SER A 237 -13.33 46.64 -11.98
CA SER A 237 -12.27 45.68 -11.66
C SER A 237 -12.79 44.25 -11.60
N PHE A 238 -13.94 44.03 -10.94
CA PHE A 238 -14.64 42.75 -10.95
C PHE A 238 -14.97 42.32 -12.39
N GLN A 239 -15.51 43.23 -13.19
CA GLN A 239 -15.81 42.99 -14.60
C GLN A 239 -14.53 42.74 -15.42
N LYS A 240 -13.42 43.41 -15.14
CA LYS A 240 -12.15 43.11 -15.83
C LYS A 240 -11.65 41.70 -15.50
N LEU A 241 -11.84 41.27 -14.27
CA LEU A 241 -11.37 40.00 -13.75
C LEU A 241 -12.22 38.83 -14.25
N TYR A 242 -13.52 38.88 -13.98
CA TYR A 242 -14.47 37.81 -14.29
C TYR A 242 -15.15 37.99 -15.64
N GLY A 243 -15.03 39.17 -16.26
CA GLY A 243 -15.67 39.52 -17.53
C GLY A 243 -17.19 39.76 -17.42
N THR A 244 -17.77 39.65 -16.23
CA THR A 244 -19.20 39.85 -15.97
C THR A 244 -19.41 40.76 -14.75
N THR A 245 -20.64 41.20 -14.49
CA THR A 245 -20.97 42.05 -13.34
C THR A 245 -21.37 41.19 -12.13
N PRO A 246 -21.14 41.67 -10.90
CA PRO A 246 -21.49 40.90 -9.71
C PRO A 246 -23.01 40.70 -9.58
N GLN A 247 -23.83 41.63 -10.09
CA GLN A 247 -25.29 41.45 -10.16
C GLN A 247 -25.69 40.25 -11.01
N ARG A 248 -25.03 40.05 -12.16
CA ARG A 248 -25.31 38.91 -13.06
C ARG A 248 -24.94 37.59 -12.40
N ILE A 249 -23.80 37.55 -11.70
CA ILE A 249 -23.38 36.38 -10.93
C ILE A 249 -24.39 36.05 -9.82
N ARG A 250 -24.88 37.07 -9.08
CA ARG A 250 -25.89 36.87 -8.03
C ARG A 250 -27.26 36.46 -8.58
N ALA A 251 -27.62 36.95 -9.77
CA ALA A 251 -28.88 36.63 -10.44
C ALA A 251 -28.86 35.26 -11.15
N ALA A 252 -27.68 34.67 -11.37
CA ALA A 252 -27.56 33.37 -12.01
C ALA A 252 -28.01 32.25 -11.06
N ASP A 253 -28.66 31.23 -11.62
CA ASP A 253 -29.06 30.05 -10.86
C ASP A 253 -27.84 29.15 -10.59
N LEU A 254 -27.21 29.39 -9.44
CA LEU A 254 -25.95 28.78 -9.04
C LEU A 254 -25.99 27.25 -9.00
N ALA A 255 -27.17 26.68 -8.74
CA ALA A 255 -27.35 25.24 -8.73
C ALA A 255 -27.17 24.63 -10.13
N ARG A 256 -27.35 25.43 -11.19
CA ARG A 256 -27.27 24.99 -12.59
C ARG A 256 -25.91 25.25 -13.25
N ILE A 257 -25.03 26.04 -12.65
CA ILE A 257 -23.75 26.44 -13.27
C ILE A 257 -22.48 26.26 -12.40
N PRO A 258 -22.29 25.10 -11.72
CA PRO A 258 -21.15 24.91 -10.83
C PRO A 258 -19.79 24.93 -11.55
N GLU A 259 -19.64 24.31 -12.72
CA GLU A 259 -18.36 24.27 -13.44
C GLU A 259 -18.05 25.60 -14.14
N SER A 260 -19.06 26.34 -14.57
CA SER A 260 -18.93 27.68 -15.15
C SER A 260 -18.33 28.65 -14.14
N ILE A 261 -18.82 28.62 -12.90
CA ILE A 261 -18.29 29.45 -11.81
C ILE A 261 -16.86 29.04 -11.46
N ARG A 262 -16.58 27.73 -11.38
CA ARG A 262 -15.22 27.22 -11.17
C ARG A 262 -14.26 27.68 -12.28
N THR A 263 -14.70 27.61 -13.54
CA THR A 263 -13.91 28.01 -14.70
C THR A 263 -13.58 29.50 -14.66
N LEU A 264 -14.55 30.37 -14.37
CA LEU A 264 -14.31 31.80 -14.18
C LEU A 264 -13.32 32.07 -13.04
N ASP A 265 -13.40 31.29 -11.97
CA ASP A 265 -12.48 31.40 -10.83
C ASP A 265 -11.04 30.99 -11.20
N THR A 266 -10.89 29.91 -11.96
CA THR A 266 -9.60 29.44 -12.48
C THR A 266 -8.98 30.48 -13.42
N ILE A 267 -9.78 31.05 -14.34
CA ILE A 267 -9.33 32.09 -15.27
C ILE A 267 -8.86 33.34 -14.51
N ALA A 268 -9.66 33.80 -13.54
CA ALA A 268 -9.31 34.93 -12.68
C ALA A 268 -8.00 34.69 -11.92
N THR A 269 -7.83 33.47 -11.38
CA THR A 269 -6.61 33.06 -10.68
C THR A 269 -5.38 33.09 -11.60
N HIS A 270 -5.50 32.60 -12.83
CA HIS A 270 -4.42 32.66 -13.82
C HIS A 270 -4.01 34.09 -14.19
N MET A 271 -4.97 35.03 -14.26
CA MET A 271 -4.66 36.45 -14.50
C MET A 271 -3.77 37.06 -13.41
N TYR A 272 -3.83 36.52 -12.19
CA TYR A 272 -3.08 37.01 -11.04
C TYR A 272 -1.77 36.26 -10.78
N ALA A 273 -1.70 34.96 -11.08
CA ALA A 273 -0.53 34.14 -10.80
C ALA A 273 0.71 34.51 -11.64
N ARG A 274 0.53 35.01 -12.86
CA ARG A 274 1.66 35.42 -13.72
C ARG A 274 2.19 36.79 -13.30
N LYS A 275 3.21 36.78 -12.44
CA LYS A 275 4.12 37.92 -12.18
C LYS A 275 4.64 38.50 -13.51
N GLY A 276 3.94 39.47 -14.09
CA GLY A 276 4.46 40.31 -15.16
C GLY A 276 3.73 40.35 -16.51
N ARG A 277 2.65 39.58 -16.76
CA ARG A 277 1.84 39.78 -17.99
C ARG A 277 0.35 39.59 -17.71
N HIS A 278 -0.36 40.72 -17.59
CA HIS A 278 -1.82 40.79 -17.37
C HIS A 278 -2.68 40.32 -18.56
N ARG A 279 -2.10 39.60 -19.53
CA ARG A 279 -2.84 39.15 -20.71
C ARG A 279 -3.05 37.65 -20.62
N LEU A 280 -4.33 37.26 -20.54
CA LEU A 280 -4.77 35.93 -20.88
C LEU A 280 -4.22 35.55 -22.26
N THR A 281 -4.00 34.26 -22.50
CA THR A 281 -3.82 33.81 -23.89
C THR A 281 -5.06 34.21 -24.68
N GLU A 282 -4.90 34.47 -25.98
CA GLU A 282 -6.03 34.87 -26.84
C GLU A 282 -7.16 33.83 -26.75
N GLU A 283 -6.81 32.54 -26.76
CA GLU A 283 -7.74 31.43 -26.55
C GLU A 283 -8.47 31.48 -25.19
N ALA A 284 -7.76 31.73 -24.08
CA ALA A 284 -8.38 31.81 -22.76
C ALA A 284 -9.27 33.05 -22.63
N PHE A 285 -8.89 34.15 -23.29
CA PHE A 285 -9.72 35.36 -23.36
C PHE A 285 -11.01 35.10 -24.16
N GLN A 286 -10.90 34.50 -25.34
CA GLN A 286 -12.05 34.13 -26.18
C GLN A 286 -12.96 33.14 -25.48
N SER A 287 -12.40 32.11 -24.84
CA SER A 287 -13.14 31.13 -24.07
C SER A 287 -13.89 31.78 -22.89
N ARG A 288 -13.24 32.73 -22.19
CA ARG A 288 -13.91 33.52 -21.16
C ARG A 288 -15.08 34.31 -21.74
N GLN A 289 -14.90 34.99 -22.87
CA GLN A 289 -15.96 35.77 -23.51
C GLN A 289 -17.13 34.89 -23.97
N ALA A 290 -16.85 33.74 -24.59
CA ALA A 290 -17.88 32.78 -25.00
C ALA A 290 -18.70 32.29 -23.80
N LEU A 291 -18.03 31.91 -22.69
CA LEU A 291 -18.70 31.52 -21.46
C LEU A 291 -19.60 32.63 -20.92
N ILE A 292 -19.10 33.88 -20.89
CA ILE A 292 -19.90 35.02 -20.42
C ILE A 292 -21.11 35.26 -21.31
N GLN A 293 -20.99 35.12 -22.63
CA GLN A 293 -22.12 35.26 -23.56
C GLN A 293 -23.20 34.22 -23.31
N LEU A 294 -22.82 32.96 -23.03
CA LEU A 294 -23.76 31.90 -22.67
C LEU A 294 -24.46 32.18 -21.34
N LEU A 295 -23.70 32.63 -20.33
CA LEU A 295 -24.25 33.01 -19.03
C LEU A 295 -25.20 34.22 -19.13
N ASP A 296 -24.86 35.21 -19.95
CA ASP A 296 -25.69 36.39 -20.21
C ASP A 296 -27.00 36.02 -20.92
N SER A 297 -26.94 35.04 -21.83
CA SER A 297 -28.09 34.50 -22.56
C SER A 297 -28.92 33.52 -21.72
N ARG A 298 -28.50 33.24 -20.48
CA ARG A 298 -29.09 32.25 -19.56
C ARG A 298 -29.12 30.83 -20.11
N GLU A 299 -28.20 30.51 -21.01
CA GLU A 299 -27.99 29.16 -21.57
C GLU A 299 -27.07 28.33 -20.66
N TYR A 300 -27.56 28.05 -19.45
CA TYR A 300 -26.75 27.45 -18.38
C TYR A 300 -26.22 26.05 -18.72
N GLU A 301 -27.01 25.24 -19.42
CA GLU A 301 -26.62 23.89 -19.84
C GLU A 301 -25.51 23.94 -20.90
N SER A 302 -25.61 24.84 -21.88
CA SER A 302 -24.57 25.10 -22.87
C SER A 302 -23.29 25.63 -22.21
N ALA A 303 -23.41 26.50 -21.20
CA ALA A 303 -22.27 27.02 -20.45
C ALA A 303 -21.52 25.91 -19.68
N GLU A 304 -22.25 25.01 -19.01
CA GLU A 304 -21.66 23.86 -18.32
C GLU A 304 -21.00 22.88 -19.29
N ALA A 305 -21.67 22.56 -20.40
CA ALA A 305 -21.12 21.70 -21.45
C ALA A 305 -19.82 22.32 -22.03
N PHE A 306 -19.83 23.62 -22.31
CA PHE A 306 -18.66 24.36 -22.77
C PHE A 306 -17.49 24.25 -21.79
N CYS A 307 -17.74 24.39 -20.49
CA CYS A 307 -16.71 24.25 -19.46
C CYS A 307 -16.16 22.82 -19.35
N LEU A 308 -17.00 21.80 -19.48
CA LEU A 308 -16.60 20.40 -19.45
C LEU A 308 -15.75 20.02 -20.67
N GLU A 309 -16.14 20.48 -21.87
CA GLU A 309 -15.38 20.27 -23.09
C GLU A 309 -14.03 20.99 -23.07
N ASN A 310 -13.99 22.21 -22.53
CA ASN A 310 -12.78 23.03 -22.46
C ASN A 310 -11.96 22.83 -21.18
N ARG A 311 -12.26 21.80 -20.38
CA ARG A 311 -11.57 21.53 -19.11
C ARG A 311 -10.05 21.32 -19.29
N LEU A 312 -9.64 20.86 -20.47
CA LEU A 312 -8.23 20.69 -20.85
C LEU A 312 -7.47 22.02 -21.01
N PHE A 313 -8.15 23.11 -21.35
CA PHE A 313 -7.49 24.42 -21.56
C PHE A 313 -7.15 25.13 -20.26
N PHE A 314 -7.93 24.89 -19.19
CA PHE A 314 -7.75 25.50 -17.88
C PHE A 314 -7.10 24.58 -16.85
N ALA A 315 -6.86 23.32 -17.25
CA ALA A 315 -5.80 22.47 -16.74
C ALA A 315 -4.53 23.28 -16.39
N PRO A 316 -4.04 23.42 -15.14
CA PRO A 316 -2.65 23.79 -14.95
C PRO A 316 -1.86 22.82 -15.84
N ARG A 317 -1.10 23.34 -16.82
CA ARG A 317 -0.12 22.51 -17.53
C ARG A 317 0.88 22.09 -16.46
N GLU A 318 0.56 21.01 -15.73
CA GLU A 318 1.54 20.21 -15.05
C GLU A 318 2.62 20.00 -16.09
N LYS A 319 3.78 20.61 -15.83
CA LYS A 319 4.85 20.63 -16.80
C LYS A 319 5.06 19.19 -17.22
N ASN A 320 4.94 18.94 -18.52
CA ASN A 320 5.41 17.78 -19.26
C ASN A 320 6.87 17.40 -18.88
N GLN A 321 7.09 16.99 -17.63
CA GLN A 321 8.31 16.37 -17.12
C GLN A 321 8.19 14.84 -17.27
N GLU A 322 6.99 14.28 -17.26
CA GLU A 322 6.79 12.86 -17.54
C GLU A 322 7.04 12.52 -19.02
N SER A 323 6.64 13.37 -19.97
CA SER A 323 6.90 13.10 -21.40
C SER A 323 8.38 13.28 -21.80
N LYS A 324 9.21 13.94 -20.98
CA LYS A 324 10.67 13.98 -21.16
C LYS A 324 11.40 12.79 -20.54
N LEU A 325 10.78 12.06 -19.61
CA LEU A 325 11.34 10.84 -19.04
C LEU A 325 11.07 9.60 -19.92
N LEU A 326 10.06 9.66 -20.80
CA LEU A 326 9.71 8.55 -21.70
C LEU A 326 10.38 8.62 -23.09
N GLU A 327 10.93 9.77 -23.51
CA GLU A 327 11.69 9.89 -24.78
C GLU A 327 13.20 9.57 -24.63
N GLY A 328 13.65 9.12 -23.45
CA GLY A 328 15.06 8.86 -23.14
C GLY A 328 15.50 7.39 -23.15
N VAL A 329 14.64 6.45 -23.56
CA VAL A 329 15.03 5.04 -23.74
C VAL A 329 15.33 4.84 -25.22
N SER A 330 16.57 5.16 -25.62
CA SER A 330 17.14 4.67 -26.87
C SER A 330 17.18 3.16 -26.82
N GLU A 331 16.52 2.51 -27.79
CA GLU A 331 16.68 1.09 -28.05
C GLU A 331 18.16 0.80 -28.33
N ASP A 332 18.72 -0.13 -27.56
CA ASP A 332 20.10 -0.62 -27.68
C ASP A 332 20.38 -1.11 -29.11
N GLU A 333 21.41 -0.53 -29.75
CA GLU A 333 22.13 -1.17 -30.84
C GLU A 333 22.86 -2.41 -30.29
N PRO A 334 22.81 -3.57 -30.97
CA PRO A 334 23.58 -4.73 -30.57
C PRO A 334 25.06 -4.55 -30.96
N ASP A 335 25.92 -4.41 -29.95
CA ASP A 335 27.37 -4.45 -30.09
C ASP A 335 27.85 -5.84 -30.52
N ASP A 336 28.33 -5.89 -31.75
CA ASP A 336 29.03 -6.99 -32.39
C ASP A 336 30.45 -7.11 -31.78
N TRP A 337 30.63 -8.02 -30.83
CA TRP A 337 31.95 -8.46 -30.39
C TRP A 337 32.21 -9.89 -30.84
N THR A 338 32.88 -9.99 -31.98
CA THR A 338 33.60 -11.17 -32.43
C THR A 338 34.68 -11.58 -31.42
N TYR A 339 34.70 -12.87 -31.07
CA TYR A 339 35.89 -13.61 -30.64
C TYR A 339 35.96 -14.94 -31.37
#